data_AF-A0A1V5C762-F1
#
_entry.id   AF-A0A1V5C762-F1
#
_cell.length_a   1.000
_cell.length_b   1.000
_cell.length_c   1.000
_cell.angle_alpha   90.00
_cell.angle_beta   90.00
_cell.angle_gamma   90.00
#
_symmetry.space_group_name_H-M   'P 1'
#
loop_
_entity.id
_entity.type
_entity.pdbx_description
1 polymer ?
#
loop_
_entity_poly.entity_id
_entity_poly.type
_entity_poly.pdbx_seq_one_letter_code
_entity_poly.pdbx_strand_id
1 'polypeptide(L)'
;MKRWNAAVAALVVLLVFAVSSYAQGLGFGGRGDGFGCGRGPGFGHGAHGGFGFRMAQELNLSKEQMDKMWNVQHKYAGEMRELRYDLFQKRIEAKNLYTDPKADEATILAKQKEMSSLKQQLQDKVAQMRLEQRRILTPEQLKKLGELRPGHPHHGKGRYIG
;
A
#
# COMPACT_ATOMS: atom_id res chain seq x y z
N MET A 1 -49.10 -23.04 -13.51
CA MET A 1 -48.07 -22.20 -14.18
C MET A 1 -47.41 -21.22 -13.20
N LYS A 2 -46.72 -21.70 -12.15
CA LYS A 2 -46.07 -20.82 -11.14
C LYS A 2 -44.79 -21.38 -10.48
N ARG A 3 -44.35 -22.58 -10.87
CA ARG A 3 -43.13 -23.23 -10.34
C ARG A 3 -41.94 -23.21 -11.31
N TRP A 4 -42.16 -22.72 -12.54
CA TRP A 4 -41.15 -22.69 -13.61
C TRP A 4 -40.36 -21.35 -13.65
N ASN A 5 -40.94 -20.25 -13.17
CA ASN A 5 -40.27 -18.94 -13.16
C ASN A 5 -39.18 -18.83 -12.08
N ALA A 6 -39.28 -19.63 -11.01
CA ALA A 6 -38.24 -19.71 -9.98
C ALA A 6 -36.99 -20.47 -10.48
N ALA A 7 -37.18 -21.48 -11.33
CA ALA A 7 -36.08 -22.26 -11.91
C ALA A 7 -35.25 -21.43 -12.90
N VAL A 8 -35.90 -20.56 -13.68
CA VAL A 8 -35.21 -19.65 -14.62
C VAL A 8 -34.48 -18.52 -13.88
N ALA A 9 -35.06 -17.99 -12.79
CA ALA A 9 -34.40 -16.98 -11.97
C ALA A 9 -33.18 -17.54 -11.20
N ALA A 10 -33.23 -18.79 -10.74
CA ALA A 10 -32.09 -19.44 -10.09
C ALA A 10 -30.91 -19.72 -11.05
N LEU A 11 -31.20 -19.94 -12.34
CA LEU A 11 -30.19 -20.17 -13.38
C LEU A 11 -29.45 -18.89 -13.78
N VAL A 12 -30.09 -17.71 -13.68
CA VAL A 12 -29.46 -16.41 -13.92
C VAL A 12 -28.60 -15.96 -12.72
N VAL A 13 -28.99 -16.30 -11.49
CA VAL A 13 -28.18 -15.98 -10.29
C VAL A 13 -26.93 -16.87 -10.18
N LEU A 14 -26.95 -18.09 -10.71
CA LEU A 14 -25.78 -18.98 -10.77
C LEU A 14 -24.79 -18.66 -11.91
N LEU A 15 -25.18 -17.84 -12.89
CA LEU A 15 -24.30 -17.40 -13.98
C LEU A 15 -23.50 -16.12 -13.65
N VAL A 16 -23.76 -15.46 -12.52
CA VAL A 16 -23.02 -14.25 -12.08
C VAL A 16 -21.78 -14.60 -11.24
N PHE A 17 -21.57 -15.87 -10.86
CA PHE A 17 -20.43 -16.31 -10.03
C PHE A 17 -19.35 -17.10 -10.78
N ALA A 18 -19.27 -16.99 -12.12
CA ALA A 18 -18.29 -17.72 -12.91
C ALA A 18 -17.34 -16.78 -13.68
N VAL A 19 -16.49 -16.06 -12.95
CA VAL A 19 -15.19 -15.62 -13.48
C VAL A 19 -14.11 -15.82 -12.40
N SER A 20 -13.91 -17.07 -12.00
CA SER A 20 -12.63 -17.50 -11.40
C SER A 20 -11.73 -18.00 -12.52
N SER A 21 -11.04 -17.06 -13.19
CA SER A 21 -9.97 -17.39 -14.11
C SER A 21 -8.65 -17.42 -13.35
N TYR A 22 -8.32 -18.58 -12.79
CA TYR A 22 -6.94 -18.93 -12.44
C TYR A 22 -6.28 -19.57 -13.66
N ALA A 23 -5.10 -19.06 -14.05
CA ALA A 23 -3.95 -19.72 -14.70
C ALA A 23 -3.31 -18.78 -15.76
N GLN A 24 -2.21 -18.11 -15.40
CA GLN A 24 -0.81 -18.49 -15.72
C GLN A 24 -0.32 -17.99 -17.08
N GLY A 25 0.61 -17.03 -17.01
CA GLY A 25 1.56 -16.70 -18.05
C GLY A 25 2.81 -16.11 -17.40
N LEU A 26 3.83 -16.93 -17.22
CA LEU A 26 5.18 -16.50 -16.85
C LEU A 26 5.68 -15.48 -17.88
N GLY A 27 5.93 -14.26 -17.42
CA GLY A 27 6.52 -13.19 -18.21
C GLY A 27 7.49 -12.38 -17.35
N PHE A 28 8.57 -13.02 -16.91
CA PHE A 28 9.77 -12.29 -16.51
C PHE A 28 10.37 -11.68 -17.78
N GLY A 29 10.27 -10.35 -17.94
CA GLY A 29 10.98 -9.65 -19.00
C GLY A 29 10.56 -8.20 -19.17
N GLY A 30 11.40 -7.27 -18.68
CA GLY A 30 11.41 -5.89 -19.19
C GLY A 30 11.28 -4.79 -18.14
N ARG A 31 12.40 -4.49 -17.47
CA ARG A 31 12.81 -3.17 -16.91
C ARG A 31 11.67 -2.25 -16.44
N GLY A 32 11.42 -2.23 -15.13
CA GLY A 32 10.63 -1.16 -14.52
C GLY A 32 10.52 -1.34 -13.01
N ASP A 33 11.27 -0.54 -12.26
CA ASP A 33 11.00 -0.16 -10.87
C ASP A 33 10.50 -1.28 -9.95
N GLY A 34 11.28 -2.36 -9.87
CA GLY A 34 11.12 -3.34 -8.82
C GLY A 34 11.26 -2.63 -7.48
N PHE A 35 10.24 -2.79 -6.63
CA PHE A 35 10.31 -2.48 -5.20
C PHE A 35 11.62 -3.05 -4.66
N GLY A 36 12.61 -2.18 -4.46
CA GLY A 36 13.85 -2.52 -3.80
C GLY A 36 13.53 -2.83 -2.35
N CYS A 37 13.21 -4.09 -2.09
CA CYS A 37 13.43 -4.70 -0.80
C CYS A 37 14.92 -4.54 -0.52
N GLY A 38 15.30 -3.48 0.19
CA GLY A 38 16.67 -3.27 0.65
C GLY A 38 17.11 -4.52 1.41
N ARG A 39 17.98 -5.30 0.77
CA ARG A 39 18.50 -6.56 1.28
C ARG A 39 19.72 -6.23 2.13
N GLY A 40 19.52 -6.11 3.45
CA GLY A 40 20.58 -5.92 4.43
C GLY A 40 20.03 -6.06 5.86
N PRO A 41 20.78 -6.66 6.80
CA PRO A 41 20.36 -6.76 8.19
C PRO A 41 20.62 -5.42 8.87
N GLY A 42 19.65 -4.51 8.78
CA GLY A 42 19.75 -3.20 9.42
C GLY A 42 18.98 -2.14 8.66
N PHE A 43 18.02 -1.50 9.35
CA PHE A 43 17.39 -0.22 9.02
C PHE A 43 17.39 0.16 7.53
N GLY A 44 16.62 -0.59 6.74
CA GLY A 44 16.47 -0.34 5.31
C GLY A 44 15.84 1.03 5.04
N HIS A 45 16.48 1.81 4.18
CA HIS A 45 15.92 2.99 3.51
C HIS A 45 14.77 2.56 2.57
N GLY A 46 13.66 2.13 3.16
CA GLY A 46 12.41 1.81 2.46
C GLY A 46 11.35 2.82 2.85
N ALA A 47 10.88 3.58 1.86
CA ALA A 47 9.89 4.65 1.97
C ALA A 47 8.50 4.16 2.39
N HIS A 48 8.37 3.46 3.52
CA HIS A 48 7.12 2.87 4.00
C HIS A 48 6.84 3.36 5.43
N GLY A 49 6.52 4.65 5.53
CA GLY A 49 5.67 5.22 6.58
C GLY A 49 6.26 5.40 7.98
N GLY A 50 7.34 4.70 8.35
CA GLY A 50 7.91 4.72 9.70
C GLY A 50 9.10 5.68 9.90
N PHE A 51 9.53 5.82 11.17
CA PHE A 51 10.79 6.50 11.53
C PHE A 51 11.98 5.75 10.88
N GLY A 52 12.48 6.29 9.78
CA GLY A 52 13.68 5.77 9.11
C GLY A 52 14.95 6.06 9.91
N PHE A 53 16.06 5.45 9.49
CA PHE A 53 17.38 5.59 10.14
C PHE A 53 17.79 7.04 10.41
N ARG A 54 17.54 7.94 9.44
CA ARG A 54 17.84 9.37 9.58
C ARG A 54 17.07 10.04 10.71
N MET A 55 15.77 9.76 10.81
CA MET A 55 14.94 10.29 11.90
C MET A 55 15.38 9.75 13.26
N ALA A 56 15.81 8.48 13.33
CA ALA A 56 16.31 7.90 14.57
C ALA A 56 17.58 8.61 15.06
N GLN A 57 18.48 8.95 14.13
CA GLN A 57 19.69 9.74 14.42
C GLN A 57 19.35 11.18 14.83
N GLU A 58 18.47 11.85 14.09
CA GLU A 58 18.05 13.22 14.39
C GLU A 58 17.39 13.33 15.76
N LEU A 59 16.61 12.32 16.19
CA LEU A 59 15.97 12.28 17.50
C LEU A 59 16.86 11.69 18.61
N ASN A 60 18.08 11.25 18.28
CA ASN A 60 19.00 10.58 19.20
C ASN A 60 18.30 9.46 19.99
N LEU A 61 17.64 8.54 19.28
CA LEU A 61 16.91 7.43 19.92
C LEU A 61 17.89 6.50 20.63
N SER A 62 17.54 6.09 21.86
CA SER A 62 18.29 5.04 22.55
C SER A 62 18.13 3.68 21.85
N LYS A 63 19.01 2.73 22.16
CA LYS A 63 18.91 1.36 21.64
C LYS A 63 17.54 0.73 21.93
N GLU A 64 17.06 0.88 23.15
CA GLU A 64 15.75 0.36 23.55
C GLU A 64 14.60 1.01 22.77
N GLN A 65 14.67 2.33 22.53
CA GLN A 65 13.69 3.01 21.70
C GLN A 65 13.74 2.52 20.25
N MET A 66 14.93 2.34 19.68
CA MET A 66 15.10 1.79 18.32
C MET A 66 14.49 0.38 18.18
N ASP A 67 14.72 -0.49 19.15
CA ASP A 67 14.15 -1.85 19.16
C ASP A 67 12.62 -1.80 19.23
N LYS A 68 12.04 -0.92 20.07
CA LYS A 68 10.59 -0.70 20.12
C LYS A 68 10.04 -0.15 18.81
N MET A 69 10.74 0.79 18.16
CA MET A 69 10.33 1.32 16.85
C MET A 69 10.30 0.22 15.79
N TRP A 70 11.30 -0.66 15.79
CA TRP A 70 11.41 -1.79 14.86
C TRP A 70 10.27 -2.79 15.07
N ASN A 71 9.93 -3.11 16.31
CA ASN A 71 8.80 -3.98 16.66
C ASN A 71 7.47 -3.41 16.16
N VAL A 72 7.25 -2.10 16.35
CA VAL A 72 6.06 -1.43 15.82
C VAL A 72 6.04 -1.48 14.29
N GLN A 73 7.17 -1.26 13.61
CA GLN A 73 7.22 -1.40 12.15
C GLN A 73 6.85 -2.82 11.69
N HIS A 74 7.40 -3.85 12.35
CA HIS A 74 7.14 -5.26 12.01
C HIS A 74 5.69 -5.65 12.22
N LYS A 75 5.08 -5.18 13.31
CA LYS A 75 3.65 -5.40 13.60
C LYS A 75 2.74 -4.98 12.46
N TYR A 76 3.00 -3.82 11.86
CA TYR A 76 2.18 -3.28 10.77
C TYR A 76 2.62 -3.73 9.36
N ALA A 77 3.83 -4.31 9.23
CA ALA A 77 4.41 -4.62 7.94
C ALA A 77 3.60 -5.65 7.14
N GLY A 78 3.03 -6.66 7.80
CA GLY A 78 2.21 -7.69 7.16
C GLY A 78 0.95 -7.11 6.52
N GLU A 79 0.11 -6.45 7.32
CA GLU A 79 -1.14 -5.84 6.86
C GLU A 79 -0.91 -4.80 5.76
N MET A 80 0.11 -3.93 5.92
CA MET A 80 0.43 -2.95 4.88
C MET A 80 0.97 -3.59 3.61
N ARG A 81 1.63 -4.76 3.68
CA ARG A 81 2.11 -5.49 2.52
C ARG A 81 0.94 -6.06 1.72
N GLU A 82 -0.05 -6.64 2.38
CA GLU A 82 -1.27 -7.14 1.74
C GLU A 82 -2.01 -6.01 1.02
N LEU A 83 -2.26 -4.88 1.70
CA LEU A 83 -2.91 -3.71 1.08
C LEU A 83 -2.15 -3.17 -0.13
N ARG A 84 -0.81 -3.17 -0.10
CA ARG A 84 0.03 -2.76 -1.24
C ARG A 84 -0.06 -3.75 -2.39
N TYR A 85 -0.11 -5.05 -2.09
CA TYR A 85 -0.27 -6.10 -3.09
C TYR A 85 -1.62 -5.96 -3.80
N ASP A 86 -2.71 -5.79 -3.06
CA ASP A 86 -4.04 -5.60 -3.63
C ASP A 86 -4.11 -4.34 -4.48
N LEU A 87 -3.56 -3.23 -3.99
CA LEU A 87 -3.47 -1.98 -4.75
C LEU A 87 -2.67 -2.17 -6.05
N PHE A 88 -1.61 -2.97 -6.03
CA PHE A 88 -0.83 -3.27 -7.23
C PHE A 88 -1.64 -4.08 -8.25
N GLN A 89 -2.37 -5.11 -7.81
CA GLN A 89 -3.25 -5.88 -8.71
C GLN A 89 -4.33 -4.98 -9.33
N LYS A 90 -4.98 -4.13 -8.53
CA LYS A 90 -6.00 -3.19 -9.03
C LYS A 90 -5.44 -2.15 -10.00
N ARG A 91 -4.18 -1.75 -9.87
CA ARG A 91 -3.52 -0.87 -10.86
C ARG A 91 -3.31 -1.56 -12.20
N ILE A 92 -2.98 -2.86 -12.21
CA ILE A 92 -2.87 -3.64 -13.45
C ILE A 92 -4.24 -3.74 -14.12
N GLU A 93 -5.28 -4.11 -13.34
CA GLU A 93 -6.67 -4.16 -13.83
C GLU A 93 -7.10 -2.81 -14.43
N ALA A 94 -6.86 -1.70 -13.71
CA ALA A 94 -7.21 -0.36 -14.17
C ALA A 94 -6.47 0.01 -15.47
N LYS A 95 -5.17 -0.29 -15.55
CA LYS A 95 -4.38 -0.04 -16.77
C LYS A 95 -5.00 -0.74 -17.98
N ASN A 96 -5.42 -1.99 -17.83
CA ASN A 96 -6.06 -2.74 -18.91
C ASN A 96 -7.38 -2.08 -19.33
N LEU A 97 -8.21 -1.66 -18.38
CA LEU A 97 -9.47 -0.95 -18.66
C LEU A 97 -9.25 0.36 -19.42
N TYR A 98 -8.24 1.16 -19.05
CA TYR A 98 -7.92 2.42 -19.75
C TYR A 98 -7.45 2.22 -21.20
N THR A 99 -6.97 1.03 -21.55
CA THR A 99 -6.48 0.70 -22.90
C THR A 99 -7.46 -0.15 -23.71
N ASP A 100 -8.58 -0.58 -23.12
CA ASP A 100 -9.59 -1.36 -23.81
C ASP A 100 -10.63 -0.42 -24.45
N PRO A 101 -10.75 -0.38 -25.79
CA PRO A 101 -11.71 0.48 -26.48
C PRO A 101 -13.18 0.11 -26.20
N LYS A 102 -13.44 -1.04 -25.57
CA LYS A 102 -14.78 -1.49 -25.17
C LYS A 102 -15.13 -1.18 -23.72
N ALA A 103 -14.17 -0.74 -22.90
CA ALA A 103 -14.43 -0.43 -21.51
C ALA A 103 -15.29 0.84 -21.40
N ASP A 104 -16.35 0.79 -20.58
CA ASP A 104 -17.17 1.95 -20.29
C ASP A 104 -16.60 2.78 -19.12
N GLU A 105 -16.96 4.07 -19.10
CA GLU A 105 -16.51 5.02 -18.09
C GLU A 105 -16.89 4.60 -16.66
N ALA A 106 -18.08 4.02 -16.46
CA ALA A 106 -18.54 3.65 -15.12
C ALA A 106 -17.69 2.52 -14.54
N THR A 107 -17.27 1.55 -15.36
CA THR A 107 -16.36 0.48 -14.96
C THR A 107 -14.98 1.01 -14.55
N ILE A 108 -14.43 1.97 -15.31
CA ILE A 108 -13.14 2.62 -14.97
C ILE A 108 -13.25 3.39 -13.64
N LEU A 109 -14.30 4.18 -13.47
CA LEU A 109 -14.54 4.96 -12.25
C LEU A 109 -14.78 4.06 -11.03
N ALA A 110 -15.46 2.93 -11.19
CA ALA A 110 -15.62 1.94 -10.13
C ALA A 110 -14.26 1.37 -9.70
N LYS A 111 -13.38 1.01 -10.65
CA LYS A 111 -12.03 0.53 -10.34
C LYS A 111 -11.18 1.58 -9.63
N GLN A 112 -11.31 2.85 -10.03
CA GLN A 112 -10.63 3.96 -9.36
C GLN A 112 -11.09 4.10 -7.89
N LYS A 113 -12.39 3.91 -7.60
CA LYS A 113 -12.92 3.94 -6.23
C LYS A 113 -12.35 2.81 -5.36
N GLU A 114 -12.25 1.59 -5.89
CA GLU A 114 -11.60 0.47 -5.19
C GLU A 114 -10.15 0.82 -4.80
N MET A 115 -9.37 1.34 -5.74
CA MET A 115 -7.98 1.77 -5.46
C MET A 115 -7.91 2.89 -4.42
N SER A 116 -8.82 3.86 -4.47
CA SER A 116 -8.89 4.94 -3.48
C SER A 116 -9.18 4.41 -2.08
N SER A 117 -10.08 3.43 -1.95
CA SER A 117 -10.36 2.76 -0.68
C SER A 117 -9.12 2.05 -0.11
N LEU A 118 -8.38 1.31 -0.94
CA LEU A 118 -7.14 0.64 -0.52
C LEU A 118 -6.05 1.63 -0.10
N LYS A 119 -5.94 2.76 -0.81
CA LYS A 119 -5.02 3.86 -0.42
C LYS A 119 -5.41 4.44 0.94
N GLN A 120 -6.70 4.66 1.19
CA GLN A 120 -7.17 5.16 2.48
C GLN A 120 -6.81 4.19 3.60
N GLN A 121 -7.09 2.90 3.43
CA GLN A 121 -6.73 1.87 4.42
C GLN A 121 -5.23 1.84 4.70
N LEU A 122 -4.39 1.98 3.66
CA LEU A 122 -2.94 2.05 3.83
C LEU A 122 -2.53 3.31 4.63
N GLN A 123 -3.14 4.46 4.35
CA GLN A 123 -2.89 5.71 5.09
C GLN A 123 -3.29 5.58 6.55
N ASP A 124 -4.43 4.96 6.84
CA ASP A 124 -4.91 4.72 8.20
C ASP A 124 -3.92 3.83 8.98
N LYS A 125 -3.43 2.75 8.37
CA LYS A 125 -2.41 1.87 8.98
C LYS A 125 -1.10 2.60 9.24
N VAL A 126 -0.66 3.45 8.32
CA VAL A 126 0.54 4.30 8.53
C VAL A 126 0.31 5.29 9.67
N ALA A 127 -0.87 5.90 9.77
CA ALA A 127 -1.20 6.82 10.86
C ALA A 127 -1.21 6.11 12.21
N GLN A 128 -1.83 4.93 12.30
CA GLN A 128 -1.83 4.09 13.51
C GLN A 128 -0.41 3.70 13.93
N MET A 129 0.41 3.23 12.99
CA MET A 129 1.82 2.92 13.24
C MET A 129 2.59 4.14 13.77
N ARG A 130 2.42 5.32 13.16
CA ARG A 130 3.08 6.56 13.61
C ARG A 130 2.63 7.00 14.99
N LEU A 131 1.36 6.81 15.34
CA LEU A 131 0.83 7.11 16.67
C LEU A 131 1.43 6.16 17.73
N GLU A 132 1.60 4.88 17.41
CA GLU A 132 2.31 3.94 18.30
C GLU A 132 3.80 4.31 18.46
N GLN A 133 4.47 4.67 17.37
CA GLN A 133 5.85 5.14 17.41
C GLN A 133 6.00 6.42 18.23
N ARG A 134 5.07 7.38 18.09
CA ARG A 134 5.04 8.63 18.86
C ARG A 134 5.06 8.39 20.38
N ARG A 135 4.43 7.31 20.86
CA ARG A 135 4.36 6.97 22.30
C ARG A 135 5.69 6.48 22.88
N ILE A 136 6.66 6.12 22.04
CA ILE A 136 8.00 5.67 22.47
C ILE A 136 8.93 6.88 22.73
N LEU A 137 8.63 8.04 22.15
CA LEU A 137 9.44 9.25 22.24
C LEU A 137 9.23 9.97 23.56
N THR A 138 10.28 10.60 24.08
CA THR A 138 10.18 11.51 25.23
C THR A 138 9.54 12.84 24.81
N PRO A 139 9.02 13.66 25.76
CA PRO A 139 8.51 15.00 25.45
C PRO A 139 9.51 15.88 24.70
N GLU A 140 10.80 15.80 25.03
CA GLU A 140 11.88 16.57 24.39
C GLU A 140 12.10 16.09 22.95
N GLN A 141 12.10 14.77 22.73
CA GLN A 141 12.19 14.20 21.38
C GLN A 141 10.96 14.54 20.53
N LEU A 142 9.77 14.60 21.13
CA LEU A 142 8.55 15.04 20.44
C LEU A 142 8.60 16.51 20.04
N LYS A 143 9.13 17.38 20.91
CA LYS A 143 9.36 18.78 20.57
C LYS A 143 10.33 18.90 19.40
N LYS A 144 11.47 18.19 19.47
CA LYS A 144 12.47 18.14 18.40
C LYS A 144 11.86 17.64 17.10
N LEU A 145 11.01 16.61 17.15
CA LEU A 145 10.29 16.09 15.98
C LEU A 145 9.44 17.17 15.28
N GLY A 146 8.81 18.08 16.03
CA GLY A 146 8.05 19.20 15.46
C GLY A 146 8.93 20.29 14.83
N GLU A 147 10.19 20.41 15.27
CA GLU A 147 11.18 21.36 14.75
C GLU A 147 11.88 20.84 13.47
N LEU A 148 11.92 19.52 13.28
CA LEU A 148 12.42 18.89 12.06
C LEU A 148 11.49 19.25 10.89
N ARG A 149 11.96 20.12 9.98
CA ARG A 149 11.18 20.54 8.80
C ARG A 149 10.86 19.33 7.92
N PRO A 150 9.58 19.10 7.56
CA PRO A 150 9.24 18.12 6.54
C PRO A 150 9.89 18.51 5.22
N GLY A 151 10.88 17.72 4.78
CA GLY A 151 11.41 17.79 3.43
C GLY A 151 12.47 18.87 3.18
N HIS A 152 13.58 18.88 3.92
CA HIS A 152 14.83 19.34 3.30
C HIS A 152 15.29 18.25 2.31
N PRO A 153 15.12 18.44 1.00
CA PRO A 153 15.60 17.49 0.03
C PRO A 153 17.09 17.80 -0.15
N HIS A 154 17.97 16.97 0.41
CA HIS A 154 19.30 16.89 -0.18
C HIS A 154 19.12 16.39 -1.62
N HIS A 155 19.51 17.23 -2.57
CA HIS A 155 19.26 17.11 -4.01
C HIS A 155 19.28 15.67 -4.54
N GLY A 156 18.10 15.15 -4.87
CA GLY A 156 17.90 14.07 -5.83
C GLY A 156 16.94 14.60 -6.88
N LYS A 157 17.43 14.84 -8.10
CA LYS A 157 16.65 15.37 -9.22
C LYS A 157 15.40 14.52 -9.46
N GLY A 158 14.34 15.20 -9.87
CA GLY A 158 12.98 14.69 -9.88
C GLY A 158 12.78 13.41 -10.68
N ARG A 159 11.74 12.69 -10.26
CA ARG A 159 10.94 11.88 -11.16
C ARG A 159 9.51 11.82 -10.63
N TYR A 160 8.81 12.94 -10.80
CA TYR A 160 7.35 12.91 -10.84
C TYR A 160 6.97 12.28 -12.19
N ILE A 161 6.36 11.10 -12.14
CA ILE A 161 5.61 10.53 -13.26
C ILE A 161 4.19 10.41 -12.73
N GLY A 162 3.27 11.09 -13.40
CA GLY A 162 1.82 10.98 -13.17
C GLY A 162 1.32 9.57 -13.44
#